data_AF-A0A532AGW3-F1
#
_entry.id   AF-A0A532AGW3-F1
#
_cell.length_a   1.000
_cell.length_b   1.000
_cell.length_c   1.000
_cell.angle_alpha   90.00
_cell.angle_beta   90.00
_cell.angle_gamma   90.00
#
_symmetry.space_group_name_H-M   'P 1'
#
loop_
_entity.id
_entity.type
_entity.pdbx_description
1 polymer ?
#
loop_
_entity_poly.entity_id
_entity_poly.type
_entity_poly.pdbx_seq_one_letter_code
_entity_poly.pdbx_strand_id
1 'polypeptide(L)'
;FRATGVRDLPQSEFGASRIRGQMDCVDESTNTHALLVYLAERKLLRFHKVEDNASRGLFVDGRYPHWTAVISDRGGTEWVVDTWYAPMG
;
A
#
# COMPACT_ATOMS: atom_id res chain seq x y z
N PHE A 1 -0.14 -7.36 22.44
CA PHE A 1 -0.03 -8.39 21.39
C PHE A 1 1.44 -8.78 21.24
N ARG A 2 1.77 -10.07 21.35
CA ARG A 2 3.15 -10.58 21.18
C ARG A 2 3.31 -11.03 19.74
N ALA A 3 4.24 -10.44 18.99
CA ALA A 3 4.47 -10.82 17.61
C ALA A 3 4.98 -12.28 17.54
N THR A 4 4.37 -13.09 16.68
CA THR A 4 4.83 -14.45 16.35
C THR A 4 5.91 -14.35 15.27
N GLY A 5 6.98 -13.60 15.51
CA GLY A 5 8.01 -13.32 14.51
C GLY A 5 8.87 -12.09 14.82
N VAL A 6 9.66 -11.65 13.82
CA VAL A 6 10.32 -10.33 13.85
C VAL A 6 9.23 -9.27 13.75
N ARG A 7 9.32 -8.24 14.59
CA ARG A 7 8.35 -7.13 14.56
C ARG A 7 8.71 -6.19 13.43
N ASP A 8 7.76 -5.90 12.57
CA ASP A 8 7.92 -4.86 11.57
C ASP A 8 8.14 -3.49 12.23
N LEU A 9 9.03 -2.72 11.61
CA LEU A 9 9.35 -1.34 11.97
C LEU A 9 8.63 -0.44 10.95
N PRO A 10 8.26 0.78 11.35
CA PRO A 10 7.79 1.76 10.40
C PRO A 10 8.92 2.15 9.45
N GLN A 11 8.53 2.49 8.21
CA GLN A 11 9.39 3.06 7.18
C GLN A 11 10.58 2.17 6.79
N SER A 12 10.59 1.72 5.54
CA SER A 12 11.79 1.12 4.97
C SER A 12 12.80 2.22 4.61
N GLU A 13 14.04 2.10 5.09
CA GLU A 13 15.12 3.01 4.72
C GLU A 13 15.57 2.79 3.27
N PHE A 14 15.96 3.87 2.60
CA PHE A 14 16.51 3.77 1.25
C PHE A 14 17.79 2.93 1.26
N GLY A 15 17.83 1.89 0.42
CA GLY A 15 18.94 0.92 0.38
C GLY A 15 18.82 -0.25 1.35
N ALA A 16 17.85 -0.24 2.26
CA ALA A 16 17.59 -1.32 3.22
C ALA A 16 16.62 -2.39 2.67
N SER A 17 16.93 -2.93 1.49
CA SER A 17 16.13 -4.02 0.89
C SER A 17 16.38 -5.37 1.57
N ARG A 18 15.39 -6.26 1.53
CA ARG A 18 15.48 -7.67 1.97
C ARG A 18 15.71 -7.87 3.48
N ILE A 19 15.39 -6.88 4.31
CA ILE A 19 15.36 -7.09 5.76
C ILE A 19 14.11 -7.89 6.11
N ARG A 20 14.31 -9.04 6.78
CA ARG A 20 13.19 -9.90 7.18
C ARG A 20 12.29 -9.17 8.17
N GLY A 21 11.00 -9.11 7.87
CA GLY A 21 10.03 -8.36 8.69
C GLY A 21 10.19 -6.84 8.50
N GLN A 22 10.49 -6.39 7.28
CA GLN A 22 10.33 -5.00 6.85
C GLN A 22 9.65 -5.04 5.49
N MET A 23 8.50 -4.38 5.38
CA MET A 23 7.82 -4.15 4.12
C MET A 23 8.16 -2.75 3.63
N ASP A 24 8.51 -2.63 2.35
CA ASP A 24 8.58 -1.31 1.70
C ASP A 24 7.20 -0.88 1.18
N CYS A 25 7.13 0.31 0.57
CA CYS A 25 5.87 0.81 0.02
C CYS A 25 5.33 -0.04 -1.16
N VAL A 26 6.18 -0.80 -1.85
CA VAL A 26 5.75 -1.71 -2.93
C VAL A 26 5.10 -2.95 -2.31
N ASP A 27 5.74 -3.53 -1.30
CA ASP A 27 5.19 -4.67 -0.56
C ASP A 27 3.86 -4.31 0.10
N GLU A 28 3.79 -3.15 0.75
CA GLU A 28 2.57 -2.70 1.43
C GLU A 28 1.42 -2.44 0.45
N SER A 29 1.67 -1.71 -0.64
CA SER A 29 0.65 -1.45 -1.66
C SER A 29 0.19 -2.74 -2.34
N THR A 30 1.09 -3.70 -2.57
CA THR A 30 0.75 -5.01 -3.14
C THR A 30 -0.13 -5.84 -2.19
N ASN A 31 0.22 -5.90 -0.91
CA ASN A 31 -0.57 -6.62 0.11
C ASN A 31 -1.96 -5.98 0.29
N THR A 32 -2.02 -4.65 0.34
CA THR A 32 -3.28 -3.91 0.45
C THR A 32 -4.17 -4.14 -0.77
N HIS A 33 -3.60 -4.06 -1.98
CA HIS A 33 -4.31 -4.36 -3.22
C HIS A 33 -4.85 -5.80 -3.24
N ALA A 34 -4.06 -6.78 -2.85
CA ALA A 34 -4.50 -8.18 -2.78
C ALA A 34 -5.68 -8.37 -1.82
N LEU A 35 -5.66 -7.71 -0.65
CA LEU A 35 -6.78 -7.70 0.29
C LEU A 35 -8.03 -7.05 -0.34
N LEU A 36 -7.88 -5.91 -1.02
CA LEU A 36 -8.98 -5.22 -1.67
C LEU A 36 -9.61 -6.08 -2.78
N VAL A 37 -8.80 -6.75 -3.60
CA VAL A 37 -9.27 -7.71 -4.61
C VAL A 37 -10.05 -8.84 -3.94
N TYR A 38 -9.52 -9.45 -2.88
CA TYR A 38 -10.19 -10.50 -2.13
C TYR A 38 -11.58 -10.06 -1.60
N LEU A 39 -11.70 -8.82 -1.14
CA LEU A 39 -12.97 -8.23 -0.68
C LEU A 39 -13.92 -7.95 -1.85
N ALA A 40 -13.39 -7.48 -2.99
CA ALA A 40 -14.16 -7.21 -4.20
C ALA A 40 -14.80 -8.49 -4.77
N GLU A 41 -14.03 -9.57 -4.87
CA GLU A 41 -14.51 -10.89 -5.32
C GLU A 41 -15.67 -11.42 -4.47
N ARG A 42 -15.70 -11.06 -3.18
CA ARG A 42 -16.76 -11.40 -2.22
C ARG A 42 -17.92 -10.43 -2.20
N LYS A 43 -17.93 -9.43 -3.09
CA LYS A 43 -18.96 -8.38 -3.16
C LYS A 43 -19.07 -7.56 -1.88
N LEU A 44 -17.96 -7.44 -1.13
CA LEU A 44 -17.90 -6.66 0.10
C LEU A 44 -17.57 -5.18 -0.16
N LEU A 45 -17.03 -4.86 -1.35
CA LEU A 45 -16.89 -3.49 -1.83
C LEU A 45 -18.14 -3.07 -2.61
N ARG A 46 -19.09 -2.41 -1.93
CA ARG A 46 -20.39 -2.02 -2.52
C ARG A 46 -20.35 -0.72 -3.34
N PHE A 47 -19.45 0.18 -2.95
CA PHE A 47 -19.40 1.56 -3.45
C PHE A 47 -18.14 1.87 -4.25
N HIS A 48 -17.15 0.99 -4.18
CA HIS A 48 -15.84 1.20 -4.78
C HIS A 48 -15.43 0.02 -5.65
N LYS A 49 -14.61 0.30 -6.66
CA LYS A 49 -13.90 -0.68 -7.49
C LYS A 49 -12.41 -0.63 -7.16
N VAL A 50 -11.76 -1.78 -7.19
CA VAL A 50 -10.30 -1.87 -7.04
C VAL A 50 -9.67 -1.47 -8.38
N GLU A 51 -8.70 -0.57 -8.33
CA GLU A 51 -7.90 -0.14 -9.49
C GLU A 51 -6.46 -0.61 -9.34
N ASP A 52 -5.69 -0.49 -10.42
CA ASP A 52 -4.26 -0.77 -10.39
C ASP A 52 -3.54 0.16 -9.40
N ASN A 53 -2.43 -0.34 -8.83
CA ASN A 53 -1.60 0.48 -7.95
C ASN A 53 -1.05 1.70 -8.70
N ALA A 54 -1.13 2.87 -8.06
CA ALA A 54 -0.53 4.09 -8.57
C ALA A 54 0.88 4.28 -8.02
N SER A 55 1.76 4.89 -8.83
CA SER A 55 3.10 5.28 -8.40
C SER A 55 3.33 6.78 -8.62
N ARG A 56 4.01 7.43 -7.68
CA ARG A 56 4.47 8.83 -7.80
C ARG A 56 5.99 8.92 -7.61
N GLY A 57 6.58 9.92 -8.25
CA GLY A 57 8.02 10.15 -8.22
C GLY A 57 8.76 9.23 -9.19
N LEU A 58 9.67 9.81 -9.97
CA LEU A 58 10.71 9.07 -10.68
C LEU A 58 12.03 9.64 -10.19
N PHE A 59 13.10 8.86 -10.13
CA PHE A 59 14.44 9.37 -9.76
C PHE A 59 14.91 10.63 -10.55
N VAL A 60 14.25 11.00 -11.65
CA VAL A 60 14.43 12.25 -12.41
C VAL A 60 13.81 13.51 -11.80
N ASP A 61 12.78 13.43 -10.94
CA ASP A 61 12.12 14.60 -10.32
C ASP A 61 12.56 14.86 -8.87
N GLY A 62 13.49 14.06 -8.35
CA GLY A 62 14.05 14.19 -7.01
C GLY A 62 13.09 13.82 -5.87
N ARG A 63 11.89 13.31 -6.19
CA ARG A 63 10.93 12.83 -5.18
C ARG A 63 11.15 11.35 -4.89
N TYR A 64 10.97 10.97 -3.63
CA TYR A 64 11.06 9.56 -3.24
C TYR A 64 9.98 8.75 -3.98
N PRO A 65 10.36 7.72 -4.75
CA PRO A 65 9.41 6.85 -5.43
C PRO A 65 8.45 6.22 -4.41
N HIS A 66 7.16 6.27 -4.70
CA HIS A 66 6.14 5.77 -3.78
C HIS A 66 5.00 5.10 -4.54
N TRP A 67 4.52 3.98 -4.00
CA TRP A 67 3.44 3.19 -4.55
C TRP A 67 2.29 3.11 -3.54
N THR A 68 1.06 3.07 -4.04
CA THR A 68 -0.15 3.02 -3.21
C THR A 68 -1.23 2.20 -3.89
N ALA A 69 -2.06 1.52 -3.08
CA ALA A 69 -3.24 0.84 -3.58
C ALA A 69 -4.37 1.85 -3.83
N VAL A 70 -5.13 1.66 -4.90
CA VAL A 70 -6.16 2.62 -5.32
C VAL A 70 -7.52 1.95 -5.41
N ILE A 71 -8.55 2.68 -4.97
CA ILE A 71 -9.94 2.36 -5.25
C ILE A 71 -10.63 3.55 -5.91
N SER A 72 -11.57 3.29 -6.80
CA SER A 72 -12.40 4.33 -7.42
C SER A 72 -13.83 4.25 -6.89
N ASP A 73 -14.48 5.40 -6.69
CA ASP A 73 -15.93 5.45 -6.43
C ASP A 73 -16.74 5.48 -7.73
N ARG A 74 -18.08 5.42 -7.62
CA ARG A 74 -18.98 5.44 -8.79
C ARG A 74 -18.96 6.76 -9.58
N GLY A 75 -18.49 7.84 -8.98
CA GLY A 75 -18.28 9.13 -9.63
C GLY A 75 -16.95 9.23 -10.37
N GLY A 76 -16.09 8.21 -10.24
CA GLY A 76 -14.74 8.18 -10.83
C GLY A 76 -13.68 8.87 -9.96
N THR A 77 -13.99 9.22 -8.72
CA THR A 77 -12.98 9.74 -7.79
C THR A 77 -12.09 8.60 -7.34
N GLU A 78 -10.77 8.78 -7.46
CA GLU A 78 -9.78 7.82 -6.98
C GLU A 78 -9.35 8.15 -5.55
N TRP A 79 -9.20 7.10 -4.75
CA TRP A 79 -8.84 7.16 -3.34
C TRP A 79 -7.65 6.25 -3.10
N VAL A 80 -6.67 6.77 -2.37
CA VAL A 80 -5.53 5.97 -1.89
C VAL A 80 -5.96 5.18 -0.65
N VAL A 81 -5.51 3.92 -0.57
CA VAL A 81 -5.75 3.05 0.58
C VAL A 81 -4.41 2.66 1.17
N ASP A 82 -4.24 2.96 2.45
CA ASP A 82 -3.02 2.73 3.23
C ASP A 82 -3.42 2.01 4.53
N THR A 83 -2.63 1.01 4.93
CA THR A 83 -2.94 0.19 6.12
C THR A 83 -2.26 0.70 7.38
N TRP A 84 -1.41 1.71 7.25
CA TRP A 84 -0.68 2.28 8.37
C TRP A 84 -1.57 3.17 9.24
N TYR A 85 -1.53 2.96 10.55
CA TYR A 85 -2.32 3.74 11.52
C TYR A 85 -1.67 5.10 11.88
N ALA A 86 -0.42 5.31 11.46
CA ALA A 86 0.37 6.51 11.74
C ALA A 86 0.73 7.22 10.42
N PRO A 87 1.09 8.52 10.45
CA PRO A 87 1.54 9.22 9.25
C PRO A 87 2.73 8.49 8.62
N MET A 88 2.63 8.24 7.32
CA MET A 88 3.75 7.74 6.52
C MET A 88 4.70 8.91 6.26
N GLY A 89 5.67 9.12 7.15
CA GLY A 89 6.61 10.26 7.07
C GLY A 89 6.64 11.10 8.32
#